data_AF-N0AV17-F1
#
_entry.id   AF-N0AV17-F1
#
_cell.length_a   1.000
_cell.length_b   1.000
_cell.length_c   1.000
_cell.angle_alpha   90.00
_cell.angle_beta   90.00
_cell.angle_gamma   90.00
#
_symmetry.space_group_name_H-M   'P 1'
#
loop_
_entity.id
_entity.type
_entity.pdbx_description
1 polymer ?
#
loop_
_entity_poly.entity_id
_entity_poly.type
_entity_poly.pdbx_seq_one_letter_code
_entity_poly.pdbx_strand_id
1 'polypeptide(L)'
;MHFADYIYNVPFAGGFNKAYYMPGKKDGKWDYFNYAGRKLERDKFEEWKTKYYKFEGWDTETGWPTRSALEDVGLKHVADELEKNDKLGNKYTSIPWILRGMFV
;
A
#
# COMPACT_ATOMS: atom_id res chain seq x y z
N MET A 1 -2.33 -2.82 -7.76
CA MET A 1 -1.18 -3.76 -7.53
C MET A 1 -1.48 -4.64 -6.34
N HIS A 2 -1.37 -5.96 -6.49
CA HIS A 2 -1.58 -6.93 -5.40
C HIS A 2 -0.29 -7.68 -5.11
N PHE A 3 -0.05 -8.03 -3.85
CA PHE A 3 1.04 -8.93 -3.49
C PHE A 3 0.79 -10.34 -4.00
N ALA A 4 1.87 -11.13 -4.07
CA ALA A 4 1.80 -12.54 -4.37
C ALA A 4 0.85 -13.26 -3.40
N ASP A 5 0.01 -14.15 -3.95
CA ASP A 5 -1.02 -14.88 -3.19
C ASP A 5 -0.47 -15.67 -2.01
N TYR A 6 0.80 -16.07 -2.08
CA TYR A 6 1.53 -16.71 -0.99
C TYR A 6 1.37 -15.98 0.35
N ILE A 7 1.45 -14.65 0.35
CA ILE A 7 1.40 -13.82 1.58
C ILE A 7 0.03 -13.91 2.28
N TYR A 8 -1.04 -14.17 1.51
CA TYR A 8 -2.41 -14.29 2.03
C TYR A 8 -2.81 -15.73 2.31
N ASN A 9 -2.17 -16.71 1.65
CA ASN A 9 -2.60 -18.10 1.67
C ASN A 9 -1.73 -19.01 2.52
N VAL A 10 -0.44 -18.69 2.69
CA VAL A 10 0.49 -19.54 3.43
C VAL A 10 0.73 -18.94 4.83
N PRO A 11 0.26 -19.61 5.90
CA PRO A 11 0.55 -19.17 7.26
C PRO A 11 2.05 -19.21 7.55
N PHE A 12 2.53 -18.20 8.27
CA PHE A 12 3.90 -18.17 8.76
C PHE A 12 4.18 -19.39 9.65
N ALA A 13 5.13 -20.24 9.23
CA ALA A 13 5.40 -21.52 9.87
C ALA A 13 6.18 -21.41 11.21
N GLY A 14 6.49 -20.20 11.65
CA GLY A 14 7.45 -19.95 12.73
C GLY A 14 8.86 -19.70 12.19
N GLY A 15 9.73 -19.10 13.01
CA GLY A 15 11.13 -18.87 12.68
C GLY A 15 11.98 -20.12 12.92
N PHE A 16 13.18 -19.94 13.47
CA PHE A 16 14.04 -21.05 13.92
C PHE A 16 13.34 -22.00 14.92
N ASN A 17 12.35 -21.48 15.66
CA ASN A 17 11.42 -22.26 16.48
C ASN A 17 9.99 -22.10 15.92
N LYS A 18 9.26 -23.22 15.84
CA LYS A 18 7.84 -23.25 15.45
C LYS A 18 6.96 -22.44 16.41
N ALA A 19 7.39 -22.30 17.67
CA ALA A 19 6.83 -21.35 18.61
C ALA A 19 7.55 -20.01 18.45
N TYR A 20 6.91 -19.05 17.77
CA TYR A 20 7.49 -17.72 17.53
C TYR A 20 6.88 -16.71 18.49
N TYR A 21 7.35 -16.72 19.74
CA TYR A 21 6.90 -15.79 20.77
C TYR A 21 7.56 -14.43 20.64
N MET A 22 6.77 -13.37 20.51
CA MET A 22 7.24 -11.99 20.46
C MET A 22 6.44 -11.14 21.46
N PRO A 23 7.03 -10.05 22.00
CA PRO A 23 6.29 -9.14 22.85
C PRO A 23 5.19 -8.43 22.04
N GLY A 24 4.00 -8.36 22.60
CA GLY A 24 2.86 -7.64 22.05
C GLY A 24 2.09 -6.92 23.15
N LYS A 25 1.30 -5.93 22.76
CA LYS A 25 0.42 -5.21 23.68
C LYS A 25 -1.03 -5.49 23.32
N LYS A 26 -1.80 -6.01 24.27
CA LYS A 26 -3.24 -6.25 24.15
C LYS A 26 -3.95 -5.64 25.34
N ASP A 27 -4.98 -4.83 25.09
CA ASP A 27 -5.78 -4.16 26.13
C ASP A 27 -4.93 -3.39 27.15
N GLY A 28 -3.90 -2.69 26.65
CA GLY A 28 -3.01 -1.88 27.49
C GLY A 28 -1.89 -2.66 28.18
N LYS A 29 -1.89 -4.00 28.15
CA LYS A 29 -0.93 -4.86 28.86
C LYS A 29 0.06 -5.52 27.91
N TRP A 30 1.32 -5.58 28.35
CA TRP A 30 2.38 -6.30 27.65
C TRP A 30 2.34 -7.79 27.96
N ASP A 31 2.51 -8.60 26.93
CA ASP A 31 2.57 -10.06 27.05
C ASP A 31 3.37 -10.65 25.88
N TYR A 32 3.67 -11.94 25.93
CA TYR A 32 4.28 -12.71 24.85
C TYR A 32 3.23 -13.54 24.13
N PHE A 33 3.02 -13.26 22.85
CA PHE A 33 2.07 -14.00 22.02
C PHE A 33 2.83 -14.91 21.08
N ASN A 34 2.27 -16.07 20.73
CA ASN A 34 2.80 -16.85 19.61
C ASN A 34 2.33 -16.21 18.29
N TYR A 35 3.28 -15.92 17.41
CA TYR A 35 3.05 -15.28 16.11
C TYR A 35 3.06 -16.29 14.95
N ALA A 36 3.35 -17.57 15.22
CA ALA A 36 3.20 -18.63 14.23
C ALA A 36 1.73 -18.76 13.78
N GLY A 37 1.54 -19.13 12.51
CA GLY A 37 0.23 -19.28 11.88
C GLY A 37 -0.38 -17.99 11.31
N ARG A 38 0.30 -16.83 11.44
CA ARG A 38 -0.22 -15.57 10.90
C ARG A 38 -0.06 -15.50 9.39
N LYS A 39 -1.01 -14.83 8.76
CA LYS A 39 -0.99 -14.43 7.35
C LYS A 39 -1.64 -13.07 7.22
N LEU A 40 -1.42 -12.38 6.11
CA LEU A 40 -2.16 -11.14 5.86
C LEU A 40 -3.61 -11.47 5.50
N GLU A 41 -4.51 -10.66 6.04
CA GLU A 41 -5.93 -10.66 5.66
C GLU A 41 -6.04 -9.69 4.48
N ARG A 42 -6.61 -10.16 3.37
CA ARG A 42 -6.49 -9.48 2.07
C ARG A 42 -7.20 -8.13 2.10
N ASP A 43 -8.45 -8.11 2.55
CA ASP A 43 -9.29 -6.93 2.49
C ASP A 43 -8.79 -5.86 3.48
N LYS A 44 -8.41 -6.27 4.70
CA LYS A 44 -7.79 -5.35 5.66
C LYS A 44 -6.47 -4.77 5.16
N PHE A 45 -5.70 -5.53 4.38
CA PHE A 45 -4.46 -5.02 3.82
C PHE A 45 -4.71 -4.02 2.68
N GLU A 46 -5.71 -4.26 1.83
CA GLU A 46 -6.16 -3.29 0.82
C GLU A 46 -6.65 -1.98 1.47
N GLU A 47 -7.47 -2.07 2.53
CA GLU A 47 -7.89 -0.89 3.32
C GLU A 47 -6.70 -0.11 3.90
N TRP A 48 -5.70 -0.83 4.43
CA TRP A 48 -4.49 -0.21 4.96
C TRP A 48 -3.71 0.52 3.86
N LYS A 49 -3.55 -0.08 2.67
CA LYS A 49 -2.89 0.58 1.53
C LYS A 49 -3.62 1.86 1.12
N THR A 50 -4.95 1.85 1.07
CA THR A 50 -5.72 3.08 0.76
C THR A 50 -5.42 4.18 1.77
N LYS A 51 -5.35 3.85 3.08
CA LYS A 51 -4.98 4.83 4.12
C LYS A 51 -3.55 5.33 3.95
N TYR A 52 -2.61 4.42 3.66
CA TYR A 52 -1.22 4.76 3.42
C TYR A 52 -1.05 5.68 2.20
N TYR A 53 -1.65 5.35 1.05
CA TYR A 53 -1.57 6.18 -0.15
C TYR A 53 -2.18 7.57 0.07
N LYS A 54 -3.31 7.66 0.77
CA LYS A 54 -3.88 8.97 1.13
C LYS A 54 -2.94 9.78 2.01
N PHE A 55 -2.29 9.14 2.97
CA PHE A 55 -1.34 9.79 3.87
C PHE A 55 -0.09 10.30 3.13
N GLU A 56 0.47 9.49 2.23
CA GLU A 56 1.66 9.84 1.45
C GLU A 56 1.35 10.75 0.23
N GLY A 57 0.08 11.06 -0.04
CA GLY A 57 -0.32 11.87 -1.19
C GLY A 57 -0.18 11.13 -2.52
N TRP A 58 -0.47 9.83 -2.54
CA TRP A 58 -0.43 8.95 -3.72
C TRP A 58 -1.84 8.66 -4.22
N ASP A 59 -1.95 8.29 -5.50
CA ASP A 59 -3.20 7.87 -6.13
C ASP A 59 -3.64 6.50 -5.57
N THR A 60 -4.86 6.43 -5.05
CA THR A 60 -5.37 5.23 -4.38
C THR A 60 -5.71 4.08 -5.32
N GLU A 61 -5.95 4.35 -6.60
CA GLU A 61 -6.30 3.31 -7.59
C GLU A 61 -5.04 2.66 -8.15
N THR A 62 -4.06 3.49 -8.52
CA THR A 62 -2.82 3.03 -9.17
C THR A 62 -1.73 2.69 -8.17
N GLY A 63 -1.70 3.38 -7.02
CA GLY A 63 -0.60 3.37 -6.07
C GLY A 63 0.60 4.20 -6.53
N TRP A 64 0.44 5.06 -7.54
CA TRP A 64 1.50 5.94 -8.00
C TRP A 64 1.53 7.25 -7.21
N PRO A 65 2.73 7.77 -6.89
CA PRO A 65 2.86 9.05 -6.22
C PRO A 65 2.38 10.20 -7.12
N THR A 66 1.78 11.22 -6.51
CA THR A 66 1.40 12.45 -7.24
C THR A 66 2.63 13.34 -7.45
N ARG A 67 2.54 14.27 -8.41
CA ARG A 67 3.60 15.26 -8.66
C ARG A 67 3.96 16.05 -7.39
N SER A 68 2.94 16.50 -6.63
CA SER A 68 3.16 17.21 -5.36
C SER A 68 3.98 16.36 -4.39
N ALA A 69 3.59 15.10 -4.16
CA ALA A 69 4.27 14.22 -3.22
C ALA A 69 5.74 13.99 -3.60
N LEU A 70 6.05 13.90 -4.90
CA LEU A 70 7.43 13.76 -5.39
C LEU A 70 8.22 15.07 -5.27
N GLU A 71 7.63 16.20 -5.62
CA GLU A 71 8.30 17.49 -5.57
C GLU A 71 8.59 17.93 -4.13
N ASP A 72 7.69 17.63 -3.18
CA ASP A 72 7.85 17.93 -1.75
C ASP A 72 9.10 17.27 -1.14
N VAL A 73 9.52 16.12 -1.70
CA VAL A 73 10.75 15.40 -1.29
C VAL A 73 11.92 15.62 -2.25
N GLY A 74 11.83 16.59 -3.16
CA GLY A 74 12.92 16.96 -4.08
C GLY A 74 13.09 16.03 -5.29
N LEU A 75 12.09 15.20 -5.61
CA LEU A 75 12.12 14.22 -6.71
C LEU A 75 11.40 14.72 -7.98
N LYS A 76 11.54 16.01 -8.30
CA LYS A 76 10.91 16.61 -9.49
C LYS A 76 11.23 15.84 -10.79
N HIS A 77 12.48 15.45 -11.00
CA HIS A 77 12.90 14.70 -12.19
C HIS A 77 12.18 13.35 -12.31
N VAL A 78 11.84 12.71 -11.18
CA VAL A 78 11.06 11.47 -11.18
C VAL A 78 9.61 11.76 -11.57
N ALA A 79 9.02 12.86 -11.10
CA ALA A 79 7.69 13.28 -11.50
C ALA A 79 7.61 13.51 -13.02
N ASP A 80 8.62 14.16 -13.59
CA ASP A 80 8.71 14.41 -15.04
C ASP A 80 8.82 13.11 -15.85
N GLU A 81 9.66 12.15 -15.42
CA GLU A 81 9.77 10.85 -16.08
C GLU A 81 8.49 10.01 -15.94
N LEU A 82 7.85 10.01 -14.77
CA LEU A 82 6.58 9.30 -14.58
C LEU A 82 5.46 9.89 -15.43
N GLU A 83 5.38 11.23 -15.53
CA GLU A 83 4.40 11.91 -16.39
C GLU A 83 4.62 11.56 -17.86
N LYS A 84 5.87 11.60 -18.34
CA LYS A 84 6.24 11.22 -19.71
C LYS A 84 5.86 9.78 -20.07
N ASN A 85 5.80 8.89 -19.08
CA ASN A 85 5.47 7.48 -19.26
C ASN A 85 4.02 7.14 -18.88
N ASP A 86 3.14 8.13 -18.68
CA ASP A 86 1.74 7.96 -18.25
C ASP A 86 1.59 7.17 -16.94
N LYS A 87 2.57 7.33 -16.03
CA LYS A 87 2.69 6.64 -14.74
C LYS A 87 2.64 7.56 -13.53
N LEU A 88 2.27 8.82 -13.73
CA LEU A 88 2.13 9.78 -12.65
C LEU A 88 0.76 9.61 -11.96
N GLY A 89 0.75 9.59 -10.62
CA GLY A 89 -0.48 9.50 -9.85
C GLY A 89 -1.34 10.75 -10.00
N ASN A 90 -2.65 10.58 -10.21
CA ASN A 90 -3.59 11.69 -10.27
C ASN A 90 -4.34 11.81 -8.94
N LYS A 91 -4.46 13.03 -8.41
CA LYS A 91 -5.27 13.31 -7.21
C LYS A 91 -6.77 13.16 -7.48
N TYR A 92 -7.17 13.11 -8.76
CA TYR A 92 -8.56 13.13 -9.23
C TYR A 92 -8.91 11.89 -10.06
N THR A 93 -8.76 10.70 -9.50
CA THR A 93 -9.44 9.50 -10.00
C THR A 93 -10.87 9.45 -9.46
N SER A 94 -11.71 10.35 -9.99
CA SER A 94 -13.18 10.28 -9.93
C SER A 94 -13.79 10.98 -11.15
N ILE A 95 -13.06 11.05 -12.27
CA ILE A 95 -13.62 11.55 -13.53
C ILE A 95 -14.13 10.32 -14.30
N PRO A 96 -15.45 10.22 -14.56
CA PRO A 96 -16.01 9.13 -15.35
C PRO A 96 -15.34 9.04 -16.72
N TRP A 97 -15.13 7.80 -17.20
CA TRP A 97 -14.57 7.44 -18.51
C TRP A 97 -15.15 8.23 -19.71
N ILE A 98 -16.34 8.79 -19.54
CA ILE A 98 -17.10 9.59 -20.52
C ILE A 98 -16.38 10.91 -20.89
N LEU A 99 -15.55 11.47 -19.99
CA LEU A 99 -14.89 12.77 -20.24
C LEU A 99 -13.52 12.67 -20.95
N ARG A 100 -13.00 11.45 -21.15
CA ARG A 100 -11.70 11.23 -21.84
C ARG A 100 -11.76 11.39 -23.36
N GLY A 101 -12.96 11.43 -23.95
CA GLY A 101 -13.17 11.54 -25.40
C GLY A 101 -13.57 12.94 -25.89
N MET A 102 -13.56 13.96 -25.04
CA MET A 102 -14.15 15.28 -25.35
C MET A 102 -13.13 16.38 -25.67
N PHE A 103 -11.84 16.03 -25.80
CA PHE A 103 -10.75 16.95 -26.17
C PHE A 103 -9.89 16.41 -27.32
N VAL A 104 -10.53 15.88 -28.36
CA VAL A 104 -9.96 15.74 -29.71
C VAL A 104 -10.89 16.42 -30.70
#